data_AF-A0A2W1BFB7-F1
#
_entry.id   AF-A0A2W1BFB7-F1
#
_cell.length_a   1.000
_cell.length_b   1.000
_cell.length_c   1.000
_cell.angle_alpha   90.00
_cell.angle_beta   90.00
_cell.angle_gamma   90.00
#
_symmetry.space_group_name_H-M   'P 1'
#
loop_
_entity.id
_entity.type
_entity.pdbx_description
1 polymer ?
#
loop_
_entity_poly.entity_id
_entity_poly.type
_entity_poly.pdbx_seq_one_letter_code
_entity_poly.pdbx_strand_id
1 'polypeptide(L)'
;MNSNKKVCNLHHILYFRLIFGYYFKQPTLKLRILTKLYIALFISGLTWLFITKVNGMLYYLQYCDILEYITFIIYSLITEDSSLLRSYEEKIKIDSLPVAKQYFRQLEKFLYLLLFLICGLRLFASSLFCIYAFEICKMAPFGVSVTNTFLTAMDWRHLNTVIWFSLLQTRVKILKNTLEIQGFDRGPMQRFSPRMYIKMYEELVGFSEFNGYAMKSIVRITSH
;
A
#
# COMPACT_ATOMS: atom_id res chain seq x y z
N MET A 1 -26.12 -2.89 -5.28
CA MET A 1 -25.97 -3.35 -3.87
C MET A 1 -24.56 -2.98 -3.42
N ASN A 2 -24.43 -1.91 -2.64
CA ASN A 2 -23.14 -1.47 -2.12
C ASN A 2 -22.72 -2.40 -0.97
N SER A 3 -21.91 -3.40 -1.29
CA SER A 3 -21.16 -4.15 -0.30
C SER A 3 -20.08 -3.24 0.28
N ASN A 4 -20.40 -2.50 1.34
CA ASN A 4 -19.41 -1.73 2.12
C ASN A 4 -18.51 -2.62 2.98
N LYS A 5 -18.53 -3.94 2.75
CA LYS A 5 -17.77 -4.90 3.53
C LYS A 5 -16.39 -5.07 2.89
N LYS A 6 -15.35 -4.99 3.71
CA LYS A 6 -13.95 -5.13 3.28
C LYS A 6 -13.50 -6.56 3.51
N VAL A 7 -12.71 -7.08 2.56
CA VAL A 7 -12.30 -8.48 2.51
C VAL A 7 -11.28 -8.88 3.59
N CYS A 8 -10.50 -7.91 4.06
CA CYS A 8 -9.45 -8.07 5.05
C CYS A 8 -9.42 -6.86 5.99
N ASN A 9 -8.97 -7.07 7.24
CA ASN A 9 -8.79 -5.98 8.20
C ASN A 9 -7.49 -5.20 7.93
N LEU A 10 -7.40 -4.53 6.77
CA LEU A 10 -6.24 -3.69 6.43
C LEU A 10 -6.26 -2.31 7.08
N HIS A 11 -7.19 -2.04 7.99
CA HIS A 11 -7.22 -0.76 8.68
C HIS A 11 -5.88 -0.46 9.35
N HIS A 12 -5.24 -1.47 9.95
CA HIS A 12 -3.92 -1.32 10.58
C HIS A 12 -2.84 -0.87 9.59
N ILE A 13 -2.80 -1.46 8.40
CA ILE A 13 -1.80 -1.13 7.38
C ILE A 13 -2.04 0.28 6.82
N LEU A 14 -3.31 0.67 6.63
CA LEU A 14 -3.67 2.03 6.21
C LEU A 14 -3.33 3.08 7.28
N TYR A 15 -3.54 2.77 8.56
CA TYR A 15 -3.12 3.64 9.66
C TYR A 15 -1.61 3.74 9.77
N PHE A 16 -0.88 2.65 9.54
CA PHE A 16 0.58 2.68 9.51
C PHE A 16 1.08 3.62 8.41
N ARG A 17 0.48 3.58 7.22
CA ARG A 17 0.79 4.52 6.12
C ARG A 17 0.47 5.97 6.47
N LEU A 18 -0.61 6.21 7.21
CA LEU A 18 -0.97 7.55 7.68
C LEU A 18 0.10 8.15 8.60
N ILE A 19 0.78 7.35 9.42
CA ILE A 19 1.91 7.81 10.26
C ILE A 19 3.05 8.40 9.40
N PHE A 20 3.23 7.89 8.19
CA PHE A 20 4.18 8.40 7.20
C PHE A 20 3.56 9.46 6.26
N GLY A 21 2.46 10.10 6.66
CA GLY A 21 1.87 11.21 5.91
C GLY A 21 1.03 10.83 4.68
N TYR A 22 0.85 9.54 4.38
CA TYR A 22 0.01 9.12 3.26
C TYR A 22 -1.47 9.20 3.63
N TYR A 23 -2.20 10.05 2.91
CA TYR A 23 -3.63 10.25 3.13
C TYR A 23 -4.44 9.06 2.60
N PHE A 24 -5.45 8.66 3.35
CA PHE A 24 -6.52 7.80 2.86
C PHE A 24 -7.88 8.34 3.30
N LYS A 25 -8.91 8.09 2.50
CA LYS A 25 -10.26 8.58 2.75
C LYS A 25 -10.82 8.05 4.09
N GLN A 26 -10.95 8.98 5.05
CA GLN A 26 -11.56 8.70 6.36
C GLN A 26 -13.09 8.62 6.28
N PRO A 27 -13.73 7.83 7.16
CA PRO A 27 -15.18 7.62 7.16
C PRO A 27 -15.96 8.85 7.62
N THR A 28 -15.44 9.63 8.56
CA THR A 28 -16.14 10.82 9.11
C THR A 28 -15.50 12.12 8.65
N LEU A 29 -16.33 13.17 8.52
CA LEU A 29 -15.89 14.50 8.06
C LEU A 29 -14.90 15.15 9.04
N LYS A 30 -15.11 14.97 10.35
CA LYS A 30 -14.18 15.45 11.39
C LYS A 30 -12.79 14.82 11.27
N LEU A 31 -12.72 13.49 11.12
CA LEU A 31 -11.45 12.79 10.92
C LEU A 31 -10.78 13.18 9.61
N ARG A 32 -11.56 13.48 8.56
CA ARG A 32 -11.03 13.94 7.28
C ARG A 32 -10.30 15.27 7.40
N ILE A 33 -10.87 16.23 8.14
CA ILE A 33 -10.22 17.53 8.36
C ILE A 33 -8.97 17.35 9.23
N LEU A 34 -9.07 16.57 10.31
CA LEU A 34 -7.97 16.35 11.24
C LEU A 34 -6.78 15.66 10.55
N THR A 35 -7.03 14.66 9.69
CA THR A 35 -5.97 13.99 8.93
C THR A 35 -5.32 14.90 7.90
N LYS A 36 -6.08 15.75 7.19
CA LYS A 36 -5.50 16.76 6.28
C LYS A 36 -4.63 17.77 7.01
N LEU A 37 -5.09 18.24 8.18
CA LEU A 37 -4.31 19.15 9.02
C LEU A 37 -3.03 18.48 9.54
N TYR A 38 -3.13 17.24 10.00
CA TYR A 38 -1.98 16.44 10.42
C TYR A 38 -0.95 16.31 9.31
N ILE A 39 -1.38 15.98 8.09
CA ILE A 39 -0.47 15.84 6.95
C ILE A 39 0.19 17.18 6.61
N ALA A 40 -0.56 18.29 6.61
CA ALA A 40 0.01 19.61 6.37
C ALA A 40 1.08 19.98 7.42
N LEU A 41 0.81 19.71 8.70
CA LEU A 41 1.76 19.92 9.80
C LEU A 41 2.96 18.98 9.72
N PHE A 42 2.74 17.73 9.30
CA PHE A 42 3.78 16.74 9.16
C PHE A 42 4.75 17.12 8.04
N ILE A 43 4.24 17.52 6.87
CA ILE A 43 5.08 18.01 5.75
C ILE A 43 5.82 19.28 6.17
N SER A 44 5.14 20.25 6.78
CA SER A 44 5.79 21.51 7.18
C SER A 44 6.85 21.32 8.26
N GLY A 45 6.61 20.42 9.22
CA GLY A 45 7.59 20.06 10.23
C GLY A 45 8.79 19.34 9.62
N LEU A 46 8.57 18.42 8.69
CA LEU A 46 9.65 17.69 8.00
C LEU A 46 10.48 18.61 7.11
N THR A 47 9.87 19.51 6.35
CA THR A 47 10.61 20.47 5.51
C THR A 47 11.41 21.46 6.37
N TRP A 48 10.84 21.93 7.48
CA TRP A 48 11.55 22.76 8.45
C TRP A 48 12.77 22.04 9.06
N LEU A 49 12.61 20.79 9.50
CA LEU A 49 13.70 19.99 10.03
C LEU A 49 14.79 19.74 8.99
N PHE A 50 14.40 19.49 7.75
CA PHE A 50 15.36 19.33 6.66
C PHE A 50 16.19 20.59 6.43
N ILE A 51 15.55 21.75 6.29
CA ILE A 51 16.22 23.04 6.05
C ILE A 51 17.18 23.41 7.19
N THR A 52 16.83 23.08 8.44
CA THR A 52 17.58 23.53 9.62
C THR A 52 18.66 22.55 10.09
N LYS A 53 18.56 21.26 9.75
CA LYS A 53 19.45 20.20 10.31
C LYS A 53 20.29 19.46 9.28
N VAL A 54 20.04 19.64 7.99
CA VAL A 54 20.86 19.07 6.93
C VAL A 54 21.86 20.13 6.46
N ASN A 55 23.15 19.78 6.41
CA ASN A 55 24.23 20.70 6.08
C ASN A 55 25.17 20.05 5.04
N GLY A 56 25.55 20.77 3.98
CA GLY A 56 26.63 20.37 3.04
C GLY A 56 26.25 19.62 1.75
N MET A 57 27.25 19.04 1.07
CA MET A 57 27.19 18.46 -0.30
C MET A 57 26.14 17.34 -0.53
N LEU A 58 25.62 16.72 0.52
CA LEU A 58 24.50 15.75 0.47
C LEU A 58 23.15 16.40 0.12
N TYR A 59 23.09 17.74 0.05
CA TYR A 59 21.88 18.51 -0.23
C TYR A 59 21.17 18.10 -1.52
N TYR A 60 21.90 17.84 -2.61
CA TYR A 60 21.25 17.65 -3.92
C TYR A 60 20.45 16.35 -3.99
N LEU A 61 21.06 15.22 -3.63
CA LEU A 61 20.38 13.92 -3.62
C LEU A 61 19.22 13.90 -2.63
N GLN A 62 19.43 14.45 -1.43
CA GLN A 62 18.38 14.49 -0.41
C GLN A 62 17.23 15.44 -0.78
N TYR A 63 17.51 16.51 -1.52
CA TYR A 63 16.49 17.42 -2.03
C TYR A 63 15.60 16.75 -3.09
N CYS A 64 16.19 15.96 -4.00
CA CYS A 64 15.44 15.15 -4.96
C CYS A 64 14.51 14.16 -4.24
N ASP A 65 15.01 13.41 -3.26
CA ASP A 65 14.21 12.45 -2.49
C ASP A 65 13.03 13.12 -1.77
N ILE A 66 13.23 14.33 -1.24
CA ILE A 66 12.18 15.10 -0.55
C ILE A 66 11.14 15.63 -1.51
N LEU A 67 11.56 16.19 -2.65
CA LEU A 67 10.62 16.62 -3.67
C LEU A 67 9.79 15.43 -4.15
N GLU A 68 10.42 14.29 -4.44
CA GLU A 68 9.73 13.08 -4.85
C GLU A 68 8.72 12.65 -3.76
N TYR A 69 9.15 12.62 -2.49
CA TYR A 69 8.27 12.30 -1.37
C TYR A 69 7.06 13.26 -1.23
N ILE A 70 7.29 14.58 -1.31
CA ILE A 70 6.22 15.60 -1.25
C ILE A 70 5.23 15.39 -2.40
N THR A 71 5.72 15.14 -3.62
CA THR A 71 4.83 14.89 -4.76
C THR A 71 3.94 13.69 -4.53
N PHE A 72 4.41 12.63 -3.85
CA PHE A 72 3.57 11.49 -3.50
C PHE A 72 2.54 11.77 -2.42
N ILE A 73 2.88 12.57 -1.41
CA ILE A 73 1.88 12.97 -0.42
C ILE A 73 0.79 13.80 -1.10
N ILE A 74 1.17 14.73 -1.98
CA ILE A 74 0.22 15.53 -2.77
C ILE A 74 -0.64 14.60 -3.66
N TYR A 75 -0.03 13.65 -4.35
CA TYR A 75 -0.74 12.66 -5.16
C TYR A 75 -1.74 11.84 -4.32
N SER A 76 -1.33 11.38 -3.14
CA SER A 76 -2.17 10.64 -2.20
C SER A 76 -3.33 11.48 -1.66
N LEU A 77 -3.11 12.78 -1.41
CA LEU A 77 -4.15 13.74 -1.04
C LEU A 77 -5.18 13.96 -2.15
N ILE A 78 -4.71 14.09 -3.40
CA ILE A 78 -5.57 14.31 -4.57
C ILE A 78 -6.42 13.07 -4.88
N THR A 79 -5.79 11.90 -4.91
CA THR A 79 -6.46 10.63 -5.25
C THR A 79 -7.31 10.08 -4.11
N GLU A 80 -7.12 10.61 -2.90
CA GLU A 80 -7.70 10.14 -1.64
C GLU A 80 -7.45 8.65 -1.35
N ASP A 81 -6.45 8.05 -2.01
CA ASP A 81 -6.24 6.59 -2.13
C ASP A 81 -7.54 5.82 -2.43
N SER A 82 -8.47 6.45 -3.16
CA SER A 82 -9.79 5.90 -3.45
C SER A 82 -9.72 4.64 -4.31
N SER A 83 -8.74 4.56 -5.22
CA SER A 83 -8.44 3.37 -6.04
C SER A 83 -7.97 2.19 -5.17
N LEU A 84 -7.10 2.47 -4.20
CA LEU A 84 -6.61 1.46 -3.26
C LEU A 84 -7.75 0.97 -2.35
N LEU A 85 -8.53 1.89 -1.78
CA LEU A 85 -9.67 1.53 -0.92
C LEU A 85 -10.72 0.70 -1.65
N ARG A 86 -11.05 1.06 -2.90
CA ARG A 86 -11.92 0.27 -3.77
C ARG A 86 -11.34 -1.10 -4.10
N SER A 87 -10.02 -1.22 -4.15
CA SER A 87 -9.37 -2.50 -4.42
C SER A 87 -9.67 -3.56 -3.35
N TYR A 88 -9.95 -3.11 -2.12
CA TYR A 88 -10.30 -3.94 -0.96
C TYR A 88 -11.80 -4.17 -0.77
N GLU A 89 -12.66 -3.58 -1.60
CA GLU A 89 -14.10 -3.84 -1.51
C GLU A 89 -14.37 -5.31 -1.80
N GLU A 90 -15.27 -5.91 -1.00
CA GLU A 90 -15.63 -7.31 -1.12
C GLU A 90 -16.41 -7.54 -2.40
N LYS A 91 -15.81 -8.36 -3.26
CA LYS A 91 -16.43 -8.86 -4.48
C LYS A 91 -17.23 -10.08 -4.15
N ILE A 92 -18.53 -9.87 -3.93
CA ILE A 92 -19.46 -10.90 -3.46
C ILE A 92 -19.32 -12.20 -4.26
N LYS A 93 -19.08 -12.16 -5.58
CA LYS A 93 -19.00 -13.38 -6.39
C LYS A 93 -17.75 -14.22 -6.13
N ILE A 94 -16.61 -13.61 -5.78
CA ILE A 94 -15.33 -14.32 -5.61
C ILE A 94 -15.02 -14.48 -4.11
N ASP A 95 -15.25 -13.44 -3.33
CA ASP A 95 -14.79 -13.33 -1.95
C ASP A 95 -15.75 -14.02 -0.95
N SER A 96 -16.98 -14.36 -1.37
CA SER A 96 -17.95 -15.10 -0.54
C SER A 96 -17.70 -16.61 -0.48
N LEU A 97 -16.80 -17.13 -1.33
CA LEU A 97 -16.47 -18.55 -1.37
C LEU A 97 -15.85 -19.01 -0.03
N PRO A 98 -16.18 -20.22 0.45
CA PRO A 98 -15.65 -20.71 1.73
C PRO A 98 -14.12 -20.81 1.73
N VAL A 99 -13.53 -21.12 0.57
CA VAL A 99 -12.08 -21.20 0.34
C VAL A 99 -11.42 -19.82 0.45
N ALA A 100 -12.13 -18.75 0.10
CA ALA A 100 -11.57 -17.39 0.03
C ALA A 100 -11.08 -16.89 1.40
N LYS A 101 -11.79 -17.21 2.49
CA LYS A 101 -11.42 -16.79 3.85
C LYS A 101 -10.02 -17.25 4.27
N GLN A 102 -9.63 -18.47 3.88
CA GLN A 102 -8.32 -19.02 4.23
C GLN A 102 -7.21 -18.27 3.50
N TYR A 103 -7.40 -18.02 2.20
CA TYR A 103 -6.47 -17.27 1.38
C TYR A 103 -6.31 -15.82 1.85
N PHE A 104 -7.39 -15.16 2.24
CA PHE A 104 -7.34 -13.81 2.79
C PHE A 104 -6.61 -13.72 4.13
N ARG A 105 -6.76 -14.71 5.02
CA ARG A 105 -5.95 -14.80 6.24
C ARG A 105 -4.46 -15.01 5.96
N GLN A 106 -4.12 -15.82 4.95
CA GLN A 106 -2.72 -16.00 4.53
C GLN A 106 -2.14 -14.70 3.96
N LEU A 107 -2.93 -13.99 3.15
CA LEU A 107 -2.55 -12.68 2.62
C LEU A 107 -2.30 -11.68 3.75
N GLU A 108 -3.18 -11.60 4.74
CA GLU A 108 -3.00 -10.72 5.90
C GLU A 108 -1.70 -11.04 6.66
N LYS A 109 -1.42 -12.33 6.93
CA LYS A 109 -0.14 -12.75 7.54
C LYS A 109 1.06 -12.35 6.71
N PHE A 110 0.99 -12.54 5.39
CA PHE A 110 2.05 -12.14 4.46
C PHE A 110 2.29 -10.64 4.52
N LEU A 111 1.24 -9.82 4.55
CA LEU A 111 1.36 -8.36 4.65
C LEU A 111 1.97 -7.91 5.97
N TYR A 112 1.61 -8.55 7.10
CA TYR A 112 2.27 -8.26 8.38
C TYR A 112 3.75 -8.64 8.36
N LEU A 113 4.09 -9.82 7.83
CA LEU A 113 5.48 -10.25 7.70
C LEU A 113 6.28 -9.29 6.81
N LEU A 114 5.69 -8.84 5.70
CA LEU A 114 6.29 -7.85 4.82
C LEU A 114 6.54 -6.52 5.56
N LEU A 115 5.59 -6.07 6.39
CA LEU A 115 5.73 -4.85 7.19
C LEU A 115 6.92 -4.96 8.16
N PHE A 116 7.03 -6.08 8.88
CA PHE A 116 8.17 -6.32 9.77
C PHE A 116 9.49 -6.41 9.00
N LEU A 117 9.48 -7.05 7.83
CA LEU A 117 10.67 -7.22 7.00
C LEU A 117 11.19 -5.89 6.45
N ILE A 118 10.30 -5.00 5.97
CA ILE A 118 10.69 -3.66 5.50
C ILE A 118 11.30 -2.84 6.63
N CYS A 119 10.62 -2.76 7.78
CA CYS A 119 11.14 -2.06 8.97
C CYS A 119 12.49 -2.64 9.41
N GLY A 120 12.60 -3.97 9.49
CA GLY A 120 13.81 -4.68 9.91
C GLY A 120 14.98 -4.44 8.98
N LEU A 121 14.78 -4.56 7.65
CA LEU A 121 15.80 -4.28 6.65
C LEU A 121 16.26 -2.83 6.70
N ARG A 122 15.34 -1.89 6.92
CA ARG A 122 15.67 -0.48 7.03
C ARG A 122 16.52 -0.18 8.27
N LEU A 123 16.13 -0.72 9.43
CA LEU A 123 16.90 -0.59 10.66
C LEU A 123 18.30 -1.21 10.50
N PHE A 124 18.37 -2.39 9.88
CA PHE A 124 19.63 -3.06 9.59
C PHE A 124 20.52 -2.21 8.65
N ALA A 125 19.97 -1.71 7.54
CA ALA A 125 20.68 -0.85 6.61
C ALA A 125 21.18 0.46 7.27
N SER A 126 20.34 1.09 8.09
CA SER A 126 20.73 2.29 8.86
C SER A 126 21.83 1.98 9.88
N SER A 127 21.78 0.82 10.52
CA SER A 127 22.81 0.39 11.47
C SER A 127 24.15 0.13 10.78
N LEU A 128 24.14 -0.56 9.63
CA LEU A 128 25.33 -0.76 8.81
C LEU A 128 25.89 0.58 8.34
N PHE A 129 25.05 1.49 7.85
CA PHE A 129 25.48 2.83 7.46
C PHE A 129 26.20 3.55 8.59
N CYS A 130 25.67 3.53 9.82
CA CYS A 130 26.35 4.17 10.95
C CYS A 130 27.60 3.43 11.44
N ILE A 131 27.76 2.15 11.16
CA ILE A 131 29.02 1.43 11.40
C ILE A 131 30.09 1.88 10.41
N TYR A 132 29.76 1.98 9.12
CA TYR A 132 30.72 2.37 8.07
C TYR A 132 31.01 3.88 8.04
N ALA A 133 30.01 4.71 8.34
CA ALA A 133 30.09 6.18 8.31
C ALA A 133 29.90 6.78 9.71
N PHE A 134 30.63 6.24 10.70
CA PHE A 134 30.48 6.58 12.11
C PHE A 134 30.56 8.08 12.40
N GLU A 135 31.53 8.78 11.79
CA GLU A 135 31.70 10.23 11.99
C GLU A 135 30.48 11.04 11.53
N ILE A 136 29.82 10.63 10.45
CA ILE A 136 28.60 11.29 9.95
C ILE A 136 27.45 11.08 10.92
N CYS A 137 27.25 9.83 11.39
CA CYS A 137 26.20 9.54 12.37
C CYS A 137 26.44 10.22 13.72
N LYS A 138 27.71 10.44 14.11
CA LYS A 138 28.08 11.16 15.33
C LYS A 138 27.90 12.67 15.20
N MET A 139 28.28 13.26 14.07
CA MET A 139 28.20 14.71 13.85
C MET A 139 26.78 15.20 13.54
N ALA A 140 25.96 14.38 12.87
CA ALA A 140 24.61 14.77 12.44
C ALA A 140 23.56 13.67 12.72
N PRO A 141 23.40 13.22 13.97
CA PRO A 141 22.49 12.11 14.31
C PRO A 141 21.03 12.40 13.91
N PHE A 142 20.60 13.65 14.08
CA PHE A 142 19.26 14.09 13.69
C PHE A 142 19.06 14.11 12.17
N GLY A 143 20.06 14.55 11.40
CA GLY A 143 19.98 14.56 9.94
C GLY A 143 19.85 13.14 9.38
N VAL A 144 20.66 12.21 9.88
CA VAL A 144 20.59 10.79 9.51
C VAL A 144 19.22 10.18 9.86
N SER A 145 18.68 10.49 11.05
CA SER A 145 17.35 10.01 11.45
C SER A 145 16.25 10.56 10.54
N VAL A 146 16.32 11.83 10.15
CA VAL A 146 15.36 12.47 9.24
C VAL A 146 15.43 11.82 7.86
N THR A 147 16.63 11.67 7.29
CA THR A 147 16.82 11.00 5.99
C THR A 147 16.34 9.55 6.02
N ASN A 148 16.63 8.80 7.09
CA ASN A 148 16.15 7.43 7.21
C ASN A 148 14.62 7.37 7.28
N THR A 149 13.98 8.34 7.95
CA THR A 149 12.51 8.44 8.02
C THR A 149 11.92 8.68 6.63
N PHE A 150 12.50 9.59 5.84
CA PHE A 150 12.06 9.84 4.45
C PHE A 150 12.18 8.60 3.58
N LEU A 151 13.33 7.93 3.61
CA LEU A 151 13.54 6.74 2.79
C LEU A 151 12.63 5.58 3.22
N THR A 152 12.38 5.44 4.53
CA THR A 152 11.38 4.49 5.04
C THR A 152 10.00 4.82 4.49
N ALA A 153 9.60 6.09 4.51
CA ALA A 153 8.32 6.54 3.99
C ALA A 153 8.18 6.23 2.48
N MET A 154 9.26 6.41 1.70
CA MET A 154 9.30 6.03 0.30
C MET A 154 9.14 4.52 0.09
N ASP A 155 9.73 3.67 0.93
CA ASP A 155 9.51 2.22 0.86
C ASP A 155 8.02 1.87 1.09
N TRP A 156 7.32 2.58 1.99
CA TRP A 156 5.88 2.41 2.24
C TRP A 156 5.00 2.74 1.05
N ARG A 157 5.47 3.59 0.13
CA ARG A 157 4.76 3.88 -1.12
C ARG A 157 4.59 2.62 -1.96
N HIS A 158 5.65 1.84 -2.14
CA HIS A 158 5.65 0.66 -3.02
C HIS A 158 4.74 -0.45 -2.49
N LEU A 159 4.44 -0.43 -1.19
CA LEU A 159 3.57 -1.39 -0.55
C LEU A 159 2.14 -1.37 -1.12
N ASN A 160 1.64 -0.23 -1.62
CA ASN A 160 0.34 -0.17 -2.31
C ASN A 160 0.30 -1.10 -3.52
N THR A 161 1.38 -1.10 -4.29
CA THR A 161 1.52 -1.96 -5.46
C THR A 161 1.56 -3.42 -5.07
N VAL A 162 2.34 -3.73 -4.04
CA VAL A 162 2.43 -5.09 -3.50
C VAL A 162 1.08 -5.57 -2.99
N ILE A 163 0.32 -4.76 -2.26
CA ILE A 163 -0.99 -5.18 -1.76
C ILE A 163 -1.97 -5.39 -2.92
N TRP A 164 -1.99 -4.50 -3.91
CA TRP A 164 -2.87 -4.65 -5.06
C TRP A 164 -2.57 -5.94 -5.84
N PHE A 165 -1.30 -6.19 -6.17
CA PHE A 165 -0.90 -7.41 -6.88
C PHE A 165 -1.19 -8.67 -6.07
N SER A 166 -0.90 -8.66 -4.77
CA SER A 166 -1.16 -9.81 -3.91
C SER A 166 -2.65 -10.10 -3.73
N LEU A 167 -3.52 -9.08 -3.68
CA LEU A 167 -4.98 -9.25 -3.75
C LEU A 167 -5.44 -9.83 -5.08
N LEU A 168 -4.95 -9.31 -6.21
CA LEU A 168 -5.29 -9.81 -7.54
C LEU A 168 -4.89 -11.29 -7.65
N GLN A 169 -3.65 -11.60 -7.28
CA GLN A 169 -3.12 -12.97 -7.29
C GLN A 169 -3.93 -13.89 -6.37
N THR A 170 -4.34 -13.40 -5.20
CA THR A 170 -5.18 -14.15 -4.27
C THR A 170 -6.53 -14.49 -4.89
N ARG A 171 -7.21 -13.51 -5.51
CA ARG A 171 -8.48 -13.71 -6.21
C ARG A 171 -8.35 -14.66 -7.41
N VAL A 172 -7.26 -14.58 -8.16
CA VAL A 172 -6.94 -15.54 -9.25
C VAL A 172 -6.74 -16.95 -8.71
N LYS A 173 -6.00 -17.12 -7.61
CA LYS A 173 -5.81 -18.43 -6.97
C LYS A 173 -7.12 -19.02 -6.46
N ILE A 174 -7.98 -18.19 -5.86
CA ILE A 174 -9.33 -18.61 -5.43
C ILE A 174 -10.14 -19.09 -6.63
N LEU A 175 -10.16 -18.33 -7.73
CA LEU A 175 -10.88 -18.70 -8.95
C LEU A 175 -10.38 -20.05 -9.51
N LYS A 176 -9.05 -20.21 -9.62
CA LYS A 176 -8.41 -21.44 -10.10
C LYS A 176 -8.75 -22.64 -9.22
N ASN A 177 -8.57 -22.53 -7.91
CA ASN A 177 -8.86 -23.63 -6.98
C ASN A 177 -10.34 -23.99 -6.98
N THR A 178 -11.23 -23.01 -7.12
CA THR A 178 -12.68 -23.27 -7.18
C THR A 178 -13.00 -24.11 -8.42
N LEU A 179 -12.39 -23.77 -9.56
CA LEU A 179 -12.52 -24.54 -10.82
C LEU A 179 -11.93 -25.95 -10.72
N GLU A 180 -10.78 -26.11 -10.08
CA GLU A 180 -10.13 -27.42 -9.91
C GLU A 180 -10.88 -28.33 -8.93
N ILE A 181 -11.38 -27.80 -7.82
CA ILE A 181 -12.02 -28.57 -6.75
C ILE A 181 -13.46 -28.93 -7.10
N GLN A 182 -14.22 -27.98 -7.66
CA GLN A 182 -15.65 -28.18 -7.94
C GLN A 182 -15.89 -28.72 -9.35
N GLY A 183 -14.95 -28.51 -10.28
CA GLY A 183 -15.11 -28.88 -11.68
C GLY A 183 -16.36 -28.26 -12.32
N PHE A 184 -16.64 -28.66 -13.56
CA PHE A 184 -17.95 -28.38 -14.19
C PHE A 184 -18.93 -29.55 -14.04
N ASP A 185 -18.46 -30.73 -13.62
CA ASP A 185 -19.11 -32.00 -13.95
C ASP A 185 -19.27 -33.02 -12.79
N ARG A 186 -19.29 -32.59 -11.52
CA ARG A 186 -19.49 -33.54 -10.41
C ARG A 186 -20.63 -33.16 -9.46
N GLY A 187 -21.79 -33.78 -9.68
CA GLY A 187 -22.84 -34.00 -8.69
C GLY A 187 -24.03 -33.02 -8.69
N PRO A 188 -25.23 -33.47 -8.25
CA PRO A 188 -26.48 -32.72 -8.34
C PRO A 188 -26.61 -31.52 -7.37
N MET A 189 -25.66 -31.30 -6.44
CA MET A 189 -25.81 -30.32 -5.35
C MET A 189 -24.89 -29.09 -5.38
N GLN A 190 -23.88 -28.99 -6.25
CA GLN A 190 -22.99 -27.81 -6.29
C GLN A 190 -22.48 -27.48 -7.70
N ARG A 191 -23.41 -27.28 -8.65
CA ARG A 191 -23.05 -26.75 -9.97
C ARG A 191 -22.71 -25.26 -9.87
N PHE A 192 -21.43 -24.90 -9.91
CA PHE A 192 -21.08 -23.60 -10.46
C PHE A 192 -21.36 -23.64 -11.96
N SER A 193 -22.40 -22.95 -12.41
CA SER A 193 -22.67 -22.86 -13.84
C SER A 193 -21.47 -22.20 -14.54
N PRO A 194 -21.15 -22.58 -15.79
CA PRO A 194 -20.17 -21.87 -16.61
C PRO A 194 -20.42 -20.35 -16.64
N ARG A 195 -21.70 -19.94 -16.60
CA ARG A 195 -22.11 -18.53 -16.48
C ARG A 195 -21.61 -17.85 -15.20
N MET A 196 -21.52 -18.55 -14.08
CA MET A 196 -21.02 -17.98 -12.83
C MET A 196 -19.49 -17.80 -12.88
N TYR A 197 -18.77 -18.74 -13.49
CA TYR A 197 -17.32 -18.59 -13.75
C TYR A 197 -17.01 -17.44 -14.70
N ILE A 198 -17.75 -17.33 -15.81
CA ILE A 198 -17.62 -16.19 -16.74
C ILE A 198 -17.81 -14.87 -15.97
N LYS A 199 -18.86 -14.78 -15.14
CA LYS A 199 -19.12 -13.59 -14.33
C LYS A 199 -18.05 -13.29 -13.28
N MET A 200 -17.39 -14.30 -12.70
CA MET A 200 -16.25 -14.11 -11.80
C MET A 200 -15.03 -13.60 -12.57
N TYR A 201 -14.76 -14.17 -13.74
CA TYR A 201 -13.67 -13.76 -14.61
C TYR A 201 -13.85 -12.33 -15.11
N GLU A 202 -15.02 -11.98 -15.64
CA GLU A 202 -15.38 -10.62 -16.05
C GLU A 202 -15.20 -9.62 -14.91
N GLU A 203 -15.62 -9.98 -13.69
CA GLU A 203 -15.46 -9.13 -12.52
C GLU A 203 -13.97 -8.95 -12.17
N LEU A 204 -13.14 -9.97 -12.32
CA LEU A 204 -11.70 -9.91 -12.11
C LEU A 204 -11.01 -9.03 -13.19
N VAL A 205 -11.36 -9.22 -14.46
CA VAL A 205 -10.84 -8.43 -15.59
C VAL A 205 -11.22 -6.96 -15.44
N GLY A 206 -12.49 -6.65 -15.17
CA GLY A 206 -12.94 -5.27 -14.97
C GLY A 206 -12.24 -4.57 -13.79
N PHE A 207 -11.87 -5.32 -12.75
CA PHE A 207 -11.03 -4.79 -11.66
C PHE A 207 -9.59 -4.56 -12.06
N SER A 208 -9.01 -5.46 -12.86
CA SER A 208 -7.66 -5.31 -13.37
C SER A 208 -7.56 -4.13 -14.32
N GLU A 209 -8.54 -3.92 -15.20
CA GLU A 209 -8.57 -2.79 -16.13
C GLU A 209 -8.74 -1.47 -15.38
N PHE A 210 -9.76 -1.35 -14.53
CA PHE A 210 -10.04 -0.12 -13.78
C PHE A 210 -8.86 0.30 -12.91
N ASN A 211 -8.26 -0.63 -12.16
CA ASN A 211 -7.11 -0.33 -11.33
C ASN A 211 -5.81 -0.22 -12.15
N GLY A 212 -5.70 -0.93 -13.27
CA GLY A 212 -4.56 -0.85 -14.18
C GLY A 212 -4.39 0.55 -14.79
N TYR A 213 -5.49 1.28 -15.04
CA TYR A 213 -5.42 2.70 -15.43
C TYR A 213 -4.93 3.59 -14.28
N ALA A 214 -5.40 3.35 -13.06
CA ALA A 214 -4.94 4.06 -11.86
C ALA A 214 -3.47 3.75 -11.50
N MET A 215 -2.97 2.57 -11.88
CA MET A 215 -1.59 2.16 -11.64
C MET A 215 -0.63 2.58 -12.75
N LYS A 216 -1.08 2.58 -14.01
CA LYS A 216 -0.29 3.13 -15.13
C LYS A 216 0.05 4.60 -14.89
N SER A 217 -0.80 5.37 -14.22
CA SER A 217 -0.48 6.75 -13.85
C SER A 217 0.57 6.80 -12.73
N ILE A 218 0.53 5.90 -11.75
CA ILE A 218 1.56 5.79 -10.68
C ILE A 218 2.92 5.35 -11.26
N VAL A 219 2.94 4.40 -12.20
CA VAL A 219 4.16 3.86 -12.81
C VAL A 219 4.80 4.84 -13.79
N ARG A 220 4.01 5.61 -14.56
CA ARG A 220 4.56 6.65 -15.45
C ARG A 220 5.22 7.81 -14.72
N ILE A 221 4.77 8.12 -13.50
CA ILE A 221 5.40 9.16 -12.66
C ILE A 221 6.80 8.70 -12.19
N THR A 222 7.06 7.40 -12.12
CA THR A 222 8.36 6.82 -11.72
C THR A 222 9.33 6.50 -12.86
N SER A 223 8.90 6.62 -14.12
CA SER A 223 9.73 6.25 -15.28
C SER A 223 10.35 7.44 -16.01
N HIS A 224 10.37 8.62 -15.39
CA HIS A 224 10.98 9.86 -15.87
C HIS A 224 11.81 10.48 -14.75
#